data_AF-A0A350PCZ0-F1
#
_entry.id   AF-A0A350PCZ0-F1
#
_cell.length_a   1.000
_cell.length_b   1.000
_cell.length_c   1.000
_cell.angle_alpha   90.00
_cell.angle_beta   90.00
_cell.angle_gamma   90.00
#
_symmetry.space_group_name_H-M   'P 1'
#
loop_
_entity.id
_entity.type
_entity.pdbx_description
1 polymer ?
#
loop_
_entity_poly.entity_id
_entity_poly.type
_entity_poly.pdbx_seq_one_letter_code
_entity_poly.pdbx_strand_id
1 'polypeptide(L)'
;ALFTRIVYPRIFNQRADQPSELIGSIIQLEVLNGCGESGIANNFTNLLRSNGFDVVEVGNFERFDVENTFVISRSSSFDNAKRVANALGVDEKNIIREESEDFYLDVTVVLGKDYKNLNTN
;
A
#
# COMPACT_ATOMS: atom_id res chain seq x y z
N ALA A 1 3.65 27.58 21.23
CA ALA A 1 3.25 26.18 21.44
C ALA A 1 4.03 25.33 20.44
N LEU A 2 4.98 24.53 20.93
CA LEU A 2 5.86 23.69 20.12
C LEU A 2 5.19 22.33 19.95
N PHE A 3 4.81 21.97 18.73
CA PHE A 3 4.61 20.57 18.36
C PHE A 3 5.61 20.27 17.26
N THR A 4 6.78 19.80 17.66
CA THR A 4 7.75 19.17 16.79
C THR A 4 7.07 17.97 16.13
N ARG A 5 6.71 18.12 14.86
CA ARG A 5 6.33 17.00 14.00
C ARG A 5 7.58 16.14 13.86
N ILE A 6 7.72 15.13 14.70
CA ILE A 6 8.80 14.14 14.58
C ILE A 6 8.51 13.39 13.28
N VAL A 7 9.13 13.85 12.19
CA VAL A 7 9.21 13.10 10.95
C VAL A 7 10.21 11.98 11.25
N TYR A 8 9.69 10.81 11.64
CA TYR A 8 10.52 9.61 11.69
C TYR A 8 11.06 9.39 10.29
N PRO A 9 12.39 9.37 10.07
CA PRO A 9 12.93 8.96 8.79
C PRO A 9 12.45 7.53 8.55
N ARG A 10 11.78 7.30 7.41
CA ARG A 10 11.41 5.94 7.01
C ARG A 10 12.70 5.14 6.97
N ILE A 11 12.81 4.12 7.80
CA ILE A 11 13.94 3.19 7.78
C ILE A 11 13.78 2.43 6.47
N PHE A 12 14.60 2.78 5.48
CA PHE A 12 14.72 2.01 4.24
C PHE A 12 15.36 0.68 4.59
N ASN A 13 14.54 -0.34 4.88
CA ASN A 13 15.01 -1.71 4.94
C ASN A 13 15.26 -2.14 3.50
N GLN A 14 16.52 -2.12 3.05
CA GLN A 14 16.89 -2.74 1.77
C GLN A 14 16.37 -4.18 1.78
N ARG A 15 15.60 -4.56 0.75
CA ARG A 15 15.28 -5.98 0.52
C ARG A 15 16.60 -6.73 0.56
N ALA A 16 16.76 -7.65 1.51
CA ALA A 16 17.87 -8.55 1.46
C ALA A 16 17.71 -9.35 0.17
N ASP A 17 18.60 -9.12 -0.81
CA ASP A 17 18.73 -9.88 -2.05
C ASP A 17 19.16 -11.32 -1.71
N GLN A 18 18.27 -12.07 -1.09
CA GLN A 18 18.39 -13.51 -0.93
C GLN A 18 17.24 -14.13 -1.73
N PRO A 19 17.52 -14.61 -2.95
CA PRO A 19 16.51 -15.32 -3.72
C PRO A 19 16.22 -16.64 -2.99
N SER A 20 15.15 -16.66 -2.21
CA SER A 20 14.58 -17.90 -1.71
C SER A 20 13.94 -18.61 -2.90
N GLU A 21 14.69 -19.49 -3.56
CA GLU A 21 14.32 -20.23 -4.78
C GLU A 21 13.04 -21.10 -4.68
N LEU A 22 12.30 -21.08 -3.56
CA LEU A 22 11.13 -21.94 -3.32
C LEU A 22 9.88 -21.26 -2.76
N ILE A 23 9.85 -19.93 -2.62
CA ILE A 23 8.64 -19.21 -2.20
C ILE A 23 8.33 -18.19 -3.29
N GLY A 24 7.20 -18.35 -4.00
CA GLY A 24 6.71 -17.32 -4.91
C GLY A 24 6.69 -15.99 -4.18
N SER A 25 7.32 -14.95 -4.74
CA SER A 25 7.52 -13.66 -4.08
C SER A 25 6.16 -13.12 -3.60
N ILE A 26 5.92 -13.16 -2.29
CA ILE A 26 4.74 -12.57 -1.67
C ILE A 26 4.81 -11.07 -1.94
N ILE A 27 3.72 -10.48 -2.42
CA ILE A 27 3.67 -9.05 -2.73
C ILE A 27 3.69 -8.28 -1.41
N GLN A 28 4.75 -7.47 -1.24
CA GLN A 28 4.94 -6.63 -0.07
C GLN A 28 4.36 -5.24 -0.32
N LEU A 29 3.52 -4.76 0.59
CA LEU A 29 2.82 -3.49 0.41
C LEU A 29 2.64 -2.69 1.68
N GLU A 30 2.43 -1.39 1.52
CA GLU A 30 1.97 -0.51 2.59
C GLU A 30 0.52 -0.05 2.37
N VAL A 31 -0.19 0.26 3.45
CA VAL A 31 -1.56 0.80 3.41
C VAL A 31 -1.60 2.18 4.08
N LEU A 32 -2.01 3.19 3.33
CA LEU A 32 -2.07 4.58 3.76
C LEU A 32 -3.52 5.09 3.80
N ASN A 33 -3.90 5.73 4.90
CA ASN A 33 -5.18 6.41 5.04
C ASN A 33 -5.15 7.79 4.38
N GLY A 34 -5.83 7.94 3.25
CA GLY A 34 -5.99 9.22 2.53
C GLY A 34 -7.34 9.89 2.69
N CYS A 35 -8.29 9.30 3.42
CA CYS A 35 -9.66 9.82 3.57
C CYS A 35 -9.96 10.42 4.94
N GLY A 36 -9.08 10.21 5.93
CA GLY A 36 -9.20 10.77 7.27
C GLY A 36 -10.07 9.97 8.23
N GLU A 37 -10.59 8.82 7.81
CA GLU A 37 -11.39 7.94 8.66
C GLU A 37 -10.49 7.13 9.60
N SER A 38 -10.74 7.22 10.92
CA SER A 38 -9.89 6.58 11.91
C SER A 38 -9.95 5.05 11.81
N GLY A 39 -8.77 4.41 11.84
CA GLY A 39 -8.65 2.95 11.85
C GLY A 39 -8.83 2.27 10.49
N ILE A 40 -9.16 2.98 9.42
CA ILE A 40 -9.50 2.34 8.14
C ILE A 40 -8.31 1.60 7.50
N ALA A 41 -7.10 2.17 7.59
CA ALA A 41 -5.89 1.53 7.08
C ALA A 41 -5.59 0.20 7.80
N ASN A 42 -5.86 0.12 9.11
CA ASN A 42 -5.72 -1.12 9.87
C ASN A 42 -6.76 -2.18 9.45
N ASN A 43 -8.00 -1.76 9.18
CA ASN A 43 -9.04 -2.68 8.72
C ASN A 43 -8.67 -3.30 7.37
N PHE A 44 -8.23 -2.49 6.42
CA PHE A 44 -7.77 -2.96 5.11
C PHE A 44 -6.47 -3.75 5.17
N THR A 45 -5.61 -3.49 6.16
CA THR A 45 -4.42 -4.32 6.42
C THR A 45 -4.81 -5.76 6.72
N ASN A 46 -5.81 -5.97 7.57
CA ASN A 46 -6.26 -7.33 7.92
C ASN A 46 -6.84 -8.05 6.69
N LEU A 47 -7.64 -7.36 5.88
CA LEU A 47 -8.21 -7.87 4.64
C LEU A 47 -7.12 -8.26 3.63
N LEU A 48 -6.14 -7.39 3.40
CA LEU A 48 -5.07 -7.66 2.43
C LEU A 48 -4.20 -8.83 2.89
N ARG A 49 -3.94 -8.96 4.20
CA ARG A 49 -3.25 -10.12 4.76
C ARG A 49 -4.05 -11.41 4.60
N SER A 50 -5.38 -11.39 4.80
CA SER A 50 -6.21 -12.59 4.54
C SER A 50 -6.24 -12.99 3.07
N ASN A 51 -6.01 -12.03 2.17
CA ASN A 51 -5.89 -12.27 0.73
C ASN A 51 -4.48 -12.69 0.27
N GLY A 52 -3.57 -12.94 1.21
CA GLY A 52 -2.22 -13.46 0.92
C GLY A 52 -1.17 -12.41 0.57
N PHE A 53 -1.45 -11.13 0.85
CA PHE A 53 -0.46 -10.05 0.72
C PHE A 53 0.32 -9.84 2.02
N ASP A 54 1.59 -9.43 1.89
CA ASP A 54 2.42 -9.05 3.03
C ASP A 54 2.34 -7.54 3.26
N VAL A 55 1.44 -7.13 4.16
CA VAL A 55 1.35 -5.71 4.56
C VAL A 55 2.45 -5.42 5.57
N VAL A 56 3.48 -4.70 5.16
CA VAL A 56 4.68 -4.43 5.97
C VAL A 56 4.61 -3.09 6.71
N GLU A 57 3.86 -2.12 6.18
CA GLU A 57 3.70 -0.79 6.79
C GLU A 57 2.24 -0.32 6.72
N VAL A 58 1.80 0.41 7.75
CA VAL A 58 0.46 1.00 7.84
C VAL A 58 0.59 2.44 8.36
N GLY A 59 -0.08 3.39 7.72
CA GLY A 59 0.08 4.80 8.08
C GLY A 59 -1.01 5.72 7.56
N ASN A 60 -0.73 7.02 7.65
CA ASN A 60 -1.54 8.07 7.06
C ASN A 60 -0.87 8.56 5.78
N PHE A 61 -1.69 8.91 4.79
CA PHE A 61 -1.23 9.64 3.62
C PHE A 61 -0.94 11.10 3.99
N GLU A 62 -0.22 11.82 3.12
CA GLU A 62 0.15 13.23 3.37
C GLU A 62 -1.06 14.16 3.44
N ARG A 63 -2.18 13.74 2.83
CA ARG A 63 -3.45 14.46 2.79
C ARG A 63 -4.63 13.53 3.15
N PHE A 64 -5.73 14.12 3.59
CA PHE A 64 -6.96 13.42 3.98
C PHE A 64 -8.16 13.70 3.06
N ASP A 65 -7.92 14.35 1.91
CA ASP A 65 -8.92 14.73 0.91
C ASP A 65 -8.92 13.80 -0.32
N VAL A 66 -8.35 12.59 -0.20
CA VAL A 66 -8.33 11.63 -1.30
C VAL A 66 -9.75 11.11 -1.54
N GLU A 67 -10.33 11.46 -2.69
CA GLU A 67 -11.69 11.04 -3.05
C GLU A 67 -11.74 9.57 -3.46
N ASN A 68 -10.84 9.14 -4.35
CA ASN A 68 -10.80 7.79 -4.89
C ASN A 68 -9.57 7.02 -4.43
N THR A 69 -9.75 5.76 -4.09
CA THR A 69 -8.67 4.84 -3.73
C THR A 69 -7.80 4.59 -4.95
N PHE A 70 -6.48 4.63 -4.75
CA PHE A 70 -5.52 4.38 -5.81
C PHE A 70 -4.36 3.53 -5.31
N VAL A 71 -3.67 2.90 -6.26
CA VAL A 71 -2.56 1.98 -6.01
C VAL A 71 -1.33 2.55 -6.70
N ILE A 72 -0.17 2.51 -6.04
CA ILE A 72 1.11 2.91 -6.61
C ILE A 72 1.96 1.66 -6.81
N SER A 73 2.37 1.40 -8.05
CA SER A 73 3.37 0.37 -8.37
C SER A 73 4.76 0.91 -8.03
N ARG A 74 5.40 0.32 -7.03
CA ARG A 74 6.76 0.67 -6.56
C ARG A 74 7.84 -0.23 -7.16
N SER A 75 7.48 -1.48 -7.47
CA SER A 75 8.34 -2.42 -8.19
C SER A 75 8.23 -2.32 -9.71
N SER A 76 9.20 -2.91 -10.42
CA SER A 76 9.21 -3.10 -11.88
C SER A 76 8.07 -3.98 -12.39
N SER A 77 7.54 -4.86 -11.52
CA SER A 77 6.41 -5.73 -11.82
C SER A 77 5.08 -4.99 -11.61
N PHE A 78 4.60 -4.33 -12.67
CA PHE A 78 3.29 -3.67 -12.67
C PHE A 78 2.14 -4.63 -12.35
N ASP A 79 2.30 -5.93 -12.66
CA ASP A 79 1.33 -6.97 -12.35
C ASP A 79 1.10 -7.14 -10.85
N ASN A 80 2.08 -6.82 -9.99
CA ASN A 80 1.89 -6.84 -8.54
C ASN A 80 0.87 -5.78 -8.12
N ALA A 81 0.96 -4.56 -8.67
CA ALA A 81 -0.01 -3.50 -8.42
C ALA A 81 -1.40 -3.86 -8.95
N LYS A 82 -1.48 -4.48 -10.14
CA LYS A 82 -2.76 -4.97 -10.69
C LYS A 82 -3.43 -6.01 -9.79
N ARG A 83 -2.66 -6.96 -9.25
CA ARG A 83 -3.19 -7.99 -8.35
C ARG A 83 -3.79 -7.36 -7.08
N VAL A 84 -3.11 -6.37 -6.50
CA VAL A 84 -3.62 -5.64 -5.33
C VAL A 84 -4.87 -4.82 -5.69
N ALA A 85 -4.85 -4.10 -6.81
CA ALA A 85 -6.00 -3.33 -7.28
C ALA A 85 -7.24 -4.22 -7.50
N ASN A 86 -7.06 -5.36 -8.18
CA ASN A 86 -8.12 -6.34 -8.42
C ASN A 86 -8.69 -6.91 -7.11
N ALA A 87 -7.82 -7.22 -6.14
CA ALA A 87 -8.27 -7.70 -4.84
C ALA A 87 -9.15 -6.69 -4.10
N LEU A 88 -8.88 -5.39 -4.27
CA LEU A 88 -9.66 -4.30 -3.68
C LEU A 88 -10.84 -3.84 -4.54
N GLY A 89 -10.95 -4.29 -5.80
CA GLY A 89 -11.94 -3.78 -6.75
C GLY A 89 -11.62 -2.37 -7.28
N VAL A 90 -10.36 -1.95 -7.23
CA VAL A 90 -9.88 -0.69 -7.76
C VAL A 90 -9.66 -0.81 -9.26
N ASP A 91 -10.21 0.14 -10.02
CA ASP A 91 -10.05 0.22 -11.48
C ASP A 91 -8.57 0.40 -11.87
N GLU A 92 -8.11 -0.27 -12.92
CA GLU A 92 -6.73 -0.19 -13.41
C GLU A 92 -6.29 1.25 -13.72
N LYS A 93 -7.23 2.14 -14.09
CA LYS A 93 -6.95 3.58 -14.31
C LYS A 93 -6.49 4.31 -13.04
N ASN A 94 -6.77 3.75 -11.86
CA ASN A 94 -6.36 4.27 -10.56
C ASN A 94 -5.06 3.61 -10.09
N ILE A 95 -4.30 2.97 -10.98
CA ILE A 95 -2.94 2.50 -10.70
C ILE A 95 -1.93 3.50 -11.26
N ILE A 96 -1.11 4.05 -10.39
CA ILE A 96 -0.02 4.97 -10.71
C ILE A 96 1.28 4.17 -10.77
N ARG A 97 2.11 4.41 -11.79
CA ARG A 97 3.45 3.82 -11.88
C ARG A 97 4.48 4.80 -11.34
N GLU A 98 5.13 4.43 -10.24
CA GLU A 98 6.20 5.21 -9.60
C GLU A 98 7.28 4.24 -9.11
N GLU A 99 7.96 3.65 -10.10
CA GLU A 99 8.99 2.64 -9.92
C GLU A 99 10.28 3.27 -9.39
N SER A 100 10.86 2.68 -8.34
CA SER A 100 12.21 3.01 -7.90
C SER A 100 12.83 1.79 -7.22
N GLU A 101 14.10 1.52 -7.56
CA GLU A 101 14.89 0.42 -7.02
C GLU A 101 15.20 0.61 -5.51
N ASP A 102 15.01 1.82 -4.98
CA ASP A 102 15.22 2.12 -3.56
C ASP A 102 14.05 1.68 -2.68
N PHE A 103 12.89 1.39 -3.28
CA PHE A 103 11.73 0.91 -2.53
C PHE A 103 11.80 -0.59 -2.29
N TYR A 104 11.68 -0.95 -1.01
CA TYR A 104 11.55 -2.34 -0.58
C TYR A 104 10.12 -2.90 -0.75
N LEU A 105 9.18 -2.02 -1.11
CA LEU A 105 7.77 -2.32 -1.35
C LEU A 105 7.53 -2.65 -2.81
N ASP A 106 6.63 -3.59 -3.08
CA ASP A 106 6.11 -3.78 -4.44
C ASP A 106 5.00 -2.77 -4.76
N VAL A 107 4.19 -2.43 -3.75
CA VAL A 107 2.94 -1.67 -3.91
C VAL A 107 2.70 -0.72 -2.71
N THR A 108 2.16 0.47 -2.98
CA THR A 108 1.52 1.33 -1.96
C THR A 108 0.02 1.42 -2.24
N VAL A 109 -0.83 1.20 -1.25
CA VAL A 109 -2.28 1.42 -1.35
C VAL A 109 -2.64 2.71 -0.62
N VAL A 110 -3.34 3.64 -1.27
CA VAL A 110 -3.86 4.86 -0.64
C VAL A 110 -5.38 4.81 -0.66
N LEU A 111 -5.98 4.72 0.53
CA LEU A 111 -7.42 4.61 0.72
C LEU A 111 -8.10 5.98 0.58
N GLY A 112 -9.05 6.07 -0.35
CA GLY A 112 -9.90 7.24 -0.57
C GLY A 112 -11.22 7.17 0.17
N LYS A 113 -12.05 8.21 0.04
CA LYS A 113 -13.39 8.28 0.62
C LYS A 113 -14.35 7.22 0.05
N ASP A 114 -14.03 6.72 -1.14
CA ASP A 114 -14.70 5.59 -1.78
C ASP A 114 -14.41 4.22 -1.13
N TYR A 115 -13.64 4.13 -0.03
CA TYR A 115 -13.25 2.86 0.61
C TYR A 115 -14.41 1.89 0.88
N LYS A 116 -15.63 2.41 1.09
CA LYS A 116 -16.83 1.59 1.33
C LYS A 116 -17.30 0.83 0.09
N ASN A 117 -16.84 1.22 -1.09
CA ASN A 117 -17.15 0.58 -2.36
C ASN A 117 -16.11 -0.50 -2.73
N LEU A 118 -15.04 -0.64 -1.95
CA LEU A 118 -14.01 -1.64 -2.19
C LEU A 118 -14.48 -3.02 -1.75
N ASN A 119 -13.87 -4.05 -2.35
CA ASN A 119 -14.09 -5.43 -1.96
C ASN A 119 -13.59 -5.64 -0.53
N THR A 120 -14.44 -6.19 0.34
CA THR A 120 -14.15 -6.43 1.77
C THR A 120 -14.55 -7.83 2.26
N ASN A 121 -14.96 -8.71 1.34
CA ASN A 121 -15.43 -10.07 1.62
C ASN A 121 -14.40 -11.13 1.23
#